data_AF-A0A4Y9NGV0-F1
#
_entry.id   AF-A0A4Y9NGV0-F1
#
_cell.length_a   1.000
_cell.length_b   1.000
_cell.length_c   1.000
_cell.angle_alpha   90.00
_cell.angle_beta   90.00
_cell.angle_gamma   90.00
#
_symmetry.space_group_name_H-M   'P 1'
#
loop_
_entity.id
_entity.type
_entity.pdbx_description
1 polymer ?
#
loop_
_entity_poly.entity_id
_entity_poly.type
_entity_poly.pdbx_seq_one_letter_code
_entity_poly.pdbx_strand_id
1 'polypeptide(L)' 'SLVASGDSNRDIARELFISEKTASVHVSNILAKLGAHSRTAAAAAAHRLGVLR' A
#
# COMPACT_ATOMS: atom_id res chain seq x y z
N SER A 1 -2.14 2.83 -6.09
CA SER A 1 -2.24 3.33 -4.70
C SER A 1 -0.83 3.51 -4.16
N LEU A 2 -0.60 4.46 -3.27
CA LEU A 2 0.73 4.76 -2.68
C LEU A 2 1.43 3.49 -2.13
N VAL A 3 0.65 2.58 -1.54
CA VAL A 3 1.12 1.26 -1.07
C VAL A 3 1.75 0.40 -2.18
N ALA A 4 1.14 0.43 -3.36
CA ALA A 4 1.56 -0.36 -4.51
C ALA A 4 2.67 0.34 -5.32
N SER A 5 2.97 1.61 -5.03
CA SER A 5 4.19 2.29 -5.48
C SER A 5 5.40 2.02 -4.58
N GLY A 6 5.20 1.35 -3.43
CA GLY A 6 6.26 1.02 -2.48
C GLY A 6 6.49 2.05 -1.38
N ASP A 7 5.64 3.08 -1.27
CA ASP A 7 5.82 4.16 -0.31
C ASP A 7 5.79 3.69 1.14
N SER A 8 6.53 4.39 2.00
CA SER A 8 6.51 4.14 3.44
C SER A 8 5.21 4.65 4.07
N ASN A 9 4.83 4.13 5.25
CA ASN A 9 3.65 4.62 5.97
C ASN A 9 3.75 6.13 6.28
N ARG A 10 4.96 6.65 6.47
CA ARG A 10 5.23 8.07 6.73
C ARG A 10 4.95 8.94 5.51
N ASP A 11 5.34 8.48 4.32
CA ASP A 11 5.10 9.23 3.09
C ASP A 11 3.62 9.20 2.73
N ILE A 12 2.97 8.03 2.90
CA ILE A 12 1.52 7.88 2.77
C ILE A 12 0.76 8.80 3.74
N ALA A 13 1.20 8.84 5.00
CA ALA A 13 0.61 9.68 6.04
C ALA A 13 0.71 11.17 5.69
N ARG A 14 1.86 11.60 5.17
CA ARG A 14 2.10 12.98 4.75
C ARG A 14 1.21 13.38 3.58
N GLU A 15 1.15 12.54 2.55
CA GLU A 15 0.35 12.81 1.34
C GLU A 15 -1.15 12.87 1.65
N LEU A 16 -1.62 11.99 2.53
CA LEU A 16 -3.04 11.86 2.87
C LEU A 16 -3.46 12.69 4.09
N PHE A 17 -2.55 13.45 4.70
CA PHE A 17 -2.79 14.23 5.92
C PHE A 17 -3.39 13.41 7.08
N ILE A 18 -2.90 12.17 7.27
CA ILE A 18 -3.31 11.26 8.34
C ILE A 18 -2.13 10.85 9.21
N SER A 19 -2.38 10.19 10.34
CA SER A 19 -1.30 9.63 11.17
C SER A 19 -0.61 8.44 10.49
N GLU A 20 0.67 8.22 10.79
CA GLU A 20 1.40 7.02 10.36
C GLU A 20 0.73 5.73 10.84
N LYS A 21 0.10 5.77 12.02
CA LYS A 21 -0.65 4.63 12.56
C LYS A 21 -1.86 4.31 11.69
N THR A 22 -2.63 5.32 11.28
CA THR A 22 -3.78 5.16 10.39
C THR A 22 -3.34 4.61 9.04
N ALA A 23 -2.28 5.18 8.44
CA ALA A 23 -1.69 4.66 7.20
C ALA A 23 -1.28 3.19 7.33
N SER A 24 -0.68 2.79 8.46
CA SER A 24 -0.27 1.41 8.70
C SER A 24 -1.43 0.41 8.67
N VAL A 25 -2.59 0.78 9.24
CA VAL A 25 -3.78 -0.08 9.25
C VAL A 25 -4.33 -0.24 7.83
N HIS A 26 -4.39 0.84 7.06
CA HIS A 26 -4.82 0.77 5.66
C HIS A 26 -3.88 -0.09 4.81
N VAL A 27 -2.56 0.05 4.97
CA VAL A 27 -1.56 -0.78 4.28
C VAL A 27 -1.77 -2.25 4.60
N SER A 28 -1.85 -2.62 5.89
CA SER A 28 -2.08 -4.02 6.30
C SER A 28 -3.36 -4.61 5.71
N ASN A 29 -4.46 -3.85 5.69
CA ASN A 29 -5.71 -4.28 5.10
C ASN A 29 -5.60 -4.48 3.58
N ILE A 30 -4.88 -3.61 2.88
CA ILE A 30 -4.62 -3.74 1.44
C ILE A 30 -3.79 -5.00 1.16
N LEU A 31 -2.71 -5.23 1.93
CA LEU A 31 -1.88 -6.42 1.81
C LEU A 31 -2.68 -7.70 2.00
N ALA A 32 -3.52 -7.75 3.04
CA ALA A 32 -4.40 -8.89 3.32
C ALA A 32 -5.38 -9.15 2.16
N LYS A 33 -6.03 -8.10 1.63
CA LYS A 33 -6.95 -8.21 0.49
C LYS A 33 -6.29 -8.65 -0.80
N LEU A 34 -5.01 -8.33 -0.98
CA LEU A 34 -4.21 -8.73 -2.15
C LEU A 34 -3.48 -10.07 -1.95
N GLY A 35 -3.58 -10.69 -0.76
CA GLY A 35 -2.79 -11.89 -0.42
C GLY A 35 -1.28 -11.66 -0.46
N ALA A 36 -0.84 -10.42 -0.26
CA ALA A 36 0.56 -10.02 -0.38
C ALA A 36 1.24 -9.98 1.00
N HIS A 37 2.44 -10.54 1.09
CA HIS A 37 3.26 -10.57 2.32
C HIS A 37 4.20 -9.37 2.45
N SER A 38 4.28 -8.51 1.43
CA SER A 38 5.12 -7.31 1.43
C SER A 38 4.53 -6.25 0.49
N ARG A 39 4.96 -4.99 0.67
CA ARG A 39 4.60 -3.88 -0.23
C ARG A 39 5.04 -4.15 -1.67
N THR A 40 6.24 -4.71 -1.86
CA THR A 40 6.75 -5.11 -3.18
C THR A 40 5.89 -6.21 -3.81
N ALA A 41 5.48 -7.22 -3.03
CA ALA A 41 4.57 -8.26 -3.52
C ALA A 41 3.20 -7.69 -3.91
N ALA A 42 2.70 -6.71 -3.15
CA ALA A 42 1.45 -6.02 -3.45
C ALA A 42 1.55 -5.15 -4.72
N ALA A 43 2.67 -4.45 -4.92
CA ALA A 43 2.96 -3.71 -6.15
C ALA A 43 2.93 -4.64 -7.37
N ALA A 44 3.66 -5.77 -7.29
CA ALA A 44 3.70 -6.76 -8.36
C ALA A 44 2.31 -7.39 -8.63
N ALA A 45 1.53 -7.67 -7.57
CA ALA A 45 0.16 -8.17 -7.70
C ALA A 45 -0.77 -7.12 -8.35
N ALA A 46 -0.70 -5.87 -7.93
CA ALA A 46 -1.52 -4.79 -8.48
C ALA A 46 -1.21 -4.50 -9.96
N HIS A 47 0.06 -4.61 -10.37
CA HIS A 47 0.46 -4.58 -11.79
C HIS A 47 -0.13 -5.76 -12.58
N ARG A 48 -0.02 -7.00 -12.07
CA ARG A 48 -0.62 -8.18 -12.72
C ARG A 48 -2.14 -8.07 -12.85
N LEU A 49 -2.81 -7.47 -11.88
CA LEU A 49 -4.26 -7.27 -11.85
C LEU A 49 -4.72 -6.06 -12.69
N GLY A 50 -3.80 -5.30 -13.30
CA GLY A 50 -4.12 -4.09 -14.09
C GLY A 50 -4.64 -2.92 -13.26
N VAL A 51 -4.48 -2.97 -11.94
CA VAL A 51 -4.96 -1.94 -10.98
C VAL A 51 -3.94 -0.79 -10.85
N LEU A 52 -2.68 -1.07 -11.15
CA LEU A 52 -1.65 -0.07 -11.42
C LEU A 52 -1.31 -0.11 -12.90
N ARG A 53 -1.27 1.07 -13.54
CA ARG A 53 -0.73 1.27 -14.88
C ARG A 53 0.57 2.03 -14.78
#